data_AF-A0A1I6HDL5-F1
#
_entry.id   AF-A0A1I6HDL5-F1
#
_cell.length_a   1.000
_cell.length_b   1.000
_cell.length_c   1.000
_cell.angle_alpha   90.00
_cell.angle_beta   90.00
_cell.angle_gamma   90.00
#
_symmetry.space_group_name_H-M   'P 1'
#
loop_
_entity.id
_entity.type
_entity.pdbx_description
1 polymer ?
#
loop_
_entity_poly.entity_id
_entity_poly.type
_entity_poly.pdbx_seq_one_letter_code
_entity_poly.pdbx_strand_id
1 'polypeptide(L)'
;MNLVPSKPHVGPSSGATSFERALRKILKSAPQDLWLDTIRRARFASHNPLVTWMLNQPECDFAVAVHAFYRSNPAQHLESPAPLPAHPNDDQIFATCLINWDTGSYRKHRLKVEDCDAPIRQISRLHQKVIARPRGSLPFQVPLRFLEPKGGTPLVLPESINPEIAPDLWALYAEAALDVPQTAPGLARKMANFMRKFSLG
;
A
#
# COMPACT_ATOMS: atom_id res chain seq x y z
N MET A 1 -31.12 34.62 22.35
CA MET A 1 -30.04 34.48 21.36
C MET A 1 -28.92 33.69 22.02
N ASN A 2 -28.81 32.39 21.74
CA ASN A 2 -27.82 31.52 22.38
C ASN A 2 -26.65 31.32 21.43
N LEU A 3 -25.49 31.88 21.79
CA LEU A 3 -24.22 31.67 21.11
C LEU A 3 -23.72 30.26 21.42
N VAL A 4 -23.74 29.40 20.41
CA VAL A 4 -23.11 28.07 20.46
C VAL A 4 -21.60 28.25 20.29
N PRO A 5 -20.76 27.79 21.23
CA PRO A 5 -19.31 27.88 21.07
C PRO A 5 -18.84 26.92 19.97
N SER A 6 -18.20 27.50 18.96
CA SER A 6 -17.58 26.78 17.85
C SER A 6 -16.44 25.90 18.38
N LYS A 7 -16.53 24.58 18.13
CA LYS A 7 -15.41 23.66 18.37
C LYS A 7 -14.19 24.08 17.55
N PRO A 8 -12.96 23.99 18.09
CA PRO A 8 -11.76 24.23 17.32
C PRO A 8 -11.63 23.15 16.23
N HIS A 9 -11.54 23.59 14.99
CA HIS A 9 -11.13 22.78 13.85
C HIS A 9 -9.67 22.38 14.07
N VAL A 10 -9.43 21.14 14.50
CA VAL A 10 -8.10 20.53 14.39
C VAL A 10 -7.94 20.16 12.91
N GLY A 11 -7.39 21.08 12.13
CA GLY A 11 -6.86 20.73 10.81
C GLY A 11 -5.58 19.90 11.01
N PRO A 12 -5.45 18.72 10.39
CA PRO A 12 -4.15 18.07 10.33
C PRO A 12 -3.26 18.88 9.38
N SER A 13 -2.23 19.53 9.93
CA SER A 13 -1.16 20.13 9.14
C SER A 13 -0.45 19.03 8.37
N SER A 14 -0.53 19.08 7.03
CA SER A 14 0.02 18.14 6.05
C SER A 14 1.56 18.16 5.94
N GLY A 15 2.26 18.15 7.08
CA GLY A 15 3.70 17.98 7.13
C GLY A 15 4.05 16.50 7.33
N ALA A 16 4.68 15.87 6.33
CA ALA A 16 5.26 14.55 6.51
C ALA A 16 6.16 14.53 7.76
N THR A 17 5.93 13.55 8.64
CA THR A 17 6.71 13.40 9.88
C THR A 17 8.20 13.21 9.55
N SER A 18 9.10 13.44 10.52
CA SER A 18 10.54 13.22 10.34
C SER A 18 10.85 11.80 9.84
N PHE A 19 10.14 10.81 10.37
CA PHE A 19 10.28 9.40 10.02
C PHE A 19 9.74 9.08 8.63
N GLU A 20 8.62 9.68 8.23
CA GLU A 20 8.10 9.52 6.87
C GLU A 20 9.09 10.07 5.84
N ARG A 21 9.69 11.25 6.09
CA ARG A 21 10.73 11.81 5.22
C ARG A 21 11.96 10.91 5.14
N ALA A 22 12.38 10.31 6.26
CA ALA A 22 13.47 9.35 6.28
C ALA A 22 13.14 8.07 5.47
N LEU A 23 11.94 7.53 5.62
CA LEU A 23 11.46 6.38 4.84
C LEU A 23 11.44 6.69 3.34
N ARG A 24 10.87 7.83 2.93
CA ARG A 24 10.86 8.27 1.52
C ARG A 24 12.29 8.36 0.97
N LYS A 25 13.25 8.87 1.75
CA LYS A 25 14.66 8.95 1.35
C LYS A 25 15.27 7.57 1.12
N ILE A 26 15.03 6.61 2.02
CA ILE A 26 15.53 5.23 1.88
C ILE A 26 14.90 4.56 0.67
N LEU A 27 13.57 4.63 0.55
CA LEU A 27 12.82 4.01 -0.53
C LEU A 27 13.26 4.51 -1.90
N LYS A 28 13.51 5.82 -2.05
CA LYS A 28 13.94 6.40 -3.32
C LYS A 28 15.20 5.75 -3.92
N SER A 29 16.10 5.22 -3.09
CA SER A 29 17.30 4.49 -3.53
C SER A 29 17.20 2.97 -3.38
N ALA A 30 16.10 2.45 -2.82
CA ALA A 30 15.93 1.04 -2.53
C ALA A 30 15.39 0.23 -3.73
N PRO A 31 15.63 -1.09 -3.76
CA PRO A 31 14.93 -1.96 -4.70
C PRO A 31 13.41 -1.96 -4.44
N GLN A 32 12.63 -2.24 -5.48
CA GLN A 32 11.17 -2.28 -5.39
C GLN A 32 10.66 -3.36 -4.42
N ASP A 33 11.45 -4.40 -4.15
CA ASP A 33 11.19 -5.39 -3.10
C ASP A 33 10.94 -4.72 -1.75
N LEU A 34 11.74 -3.70 -1.41
CA LEU A 34 11.56 -2.96 -0.15
C LEU A 34 10.28 -2.13 -0.18
N TRP A 35 9.91 -1.59 -1.33
CA TRP A 35 8.66 -0.84 -1.48
C TRP A 35 7.46 -1.74 -1.24
N LEU A 36 7.45 -2.93 -1.84
CA LEU A 36 6.38 -3.90 -1.66
C LEU A 36 6.30 -4.38 -0.20
N ASP A 37 7.43 -4.63 0.47
CA ASP A 37 7.43 -4.93 1.91
C ASP A 37 6.91 -3.75 2.75
N THR A 38 7.33 -2.52 2.46
CA THR A 38 6.84 -1.32 3.18
C THR A 38 5.33 -1.17 3.06
N ILE A 39 4.76 -1.26 1.85
CA ILE A 39 3.32 -1.06 1.66
C ILE A 39 2.49 -2.18 2.32
N ARG A 40 2.99 -3.42 2.32
CA ARG A 40 2.37 -4.55 3.02
C ARG A 40 2.28 -4.32 4.52
N ARG A 41 3.23 -3.58 5.10
CA ARG A 41 3.28 -3.22 6.52
C ARG A 41 2.58 -1.90 6.84
N ALA A 42 2.27 -1.09 5.84
CA ALA A 42 1.55 0.16 6.05
C ALA A 42 0.17 -0.08 6.70
N ARG A 43 -0.32 0.89 7.44
CA ARG A 43 -1.68 0.94 8.01
C ARG A 43 -2.46 2.05 7.32
N PHE A 44 -3.45 1.70 6.50
CA PHE A 44 -4.19 2.54 5.54
C PHE A 44 -4.20 4.04 5.87
N ALA A 45 -5.16 4.52 6.66
CA ALA A 45 -5.37 5.95 6.90
C ALA A 45 -4.13 6.68 7.44
N SER A 46 -3.32 6.03 8.29
CA SER A 46 -2.14 6.68 8.88
C SER A 46 -0.94 6.73 7.94
N HIS A 47 -0.95 5.97 6.84
CA HIS A 47 0.16 5.88 5.88
C HIS A 47 -0.24 6.23 4.45
N ASN A 48 -1.49 6.68 4.23
CA ASN A 48 -1.99 7.12 2.94
C ASN A 48 -1.07 8.16 2.24
N PRO A 49 -0.49 9.16 2.95
CA PRO A 49 0.48 10.08 2.34
C PRO A 49 1.75 9.38 1.81
N LEU A 50 2.28 8.39 2.54
CA LEU A 50 3.44 7.60 2.11
C LEU A 50 3.07 6.71 0.91
N VAL A 51 1.92 6.02 0.97
CA VAL A 51 1.45 5.15 -0.11
C VAL A 51 1.20 5.96 -1.38
N THR A 52 0.51 7.11 -1.28
CA THR A 52 0.28 8.00 -2.41
C THR A 52 1.59 8.53 -2.99
N TRP A 53 2.56 8.89 -2.14
CA TRP A 53 3.89 9.25 -2.62
C TRP A 53 4.55 8.10 -3.42
N MET A 54 4.51 6.86 -2.91
CA MET A 54 5.06 5.68 -3.60
C MET A 54 4.38 5.47 -4.96
N LEU A 55 3.05 5.52 -5.01
CA LEU A 55 2.26 5.32 -6.23
C LEU A 55 2.55 6.36 -7.31
N ASN A 56 2.98 7.56 -6.93
CA ASN A 56 3.31 8.66 -7.83
C ASN A 56 4.78 8.66 -8.29
N GLN A 57 5.61 7.72 -7.82
CA GLN A 57 6.98 7.63 -8.30
C GLN A 57 7.06 6.85 -9.63
N PRO A 58 7.89 7.29 -10.60
CA PRO A 58 8.03 6.60 -11.89
C PRO A 58 8.66 5.20 -11.77
N GLU A 59 9.35 4.92 -10.66
CA GLU A 59 9.92 3.61 -10.37
C GLU A 59 8.91 2.60 -9.83
N CYS A 60 7.72 3.04 -9.41
CA CYS A 60 6.72 2.20 -8.74
C CYS A 60 6.39 0.96 -9.57
N ASP A 61 6.66 -0.21 -8.99
CA ASP A 61 6.31 -1.50 -9.59
C ASP A 61 4.79 -1.73 -9.55
N PHE A 62 4.30 -2.49 -10.54
CA PHE A 62 2.90 -2.89 -10.62
C PHE A 62 2.41 -3.63 -9.37
N ALA A 63 3.24 -4.46 -8.73
CA ALA A 63 2.81 -5.17 -7.52
C ALA A 63 2.48 -4.23 -6.35
N VAL A 64 3.23 -3.14 -6.20
CA VAL A 64 2.97 -2.08 -5.20
C VAL A 64 1.63 -1.42 -5.49
N ALA A 65 1.37 -1.07 -6.76
CA ALA A 65 0.10 -0.48 -7.18
C ALA A 65 -1.09 -1.43 -6.97
N VAL A 66 -0.94 -2.71 -7.27
CA VAL A 66 -1.97 -3.73 -7.07
C VAL A 66 -2.30 -3.89 -5.59
N HIS A 67 -1.29 -3.96 -4.72
CA HIS A 67 -1.49 -4.00 -3.28
C HIS A 67 -2.32 -2.80 -2.79
N ALA A 68 -1.93 -1.58 -3.20
CA ALA A 68 -2.64 -0.37 -2.84
C ALA A 68 -4.10 -0.36 -3.34
N PHE A 69 -4.27 -0.75 -4.61
CA PHE A 69 -5.56 -0.78 -5.28
C PHE A 69 -6.55 -1.74 -4.63
N TYR A 70 -6.15 -2.98 -4.32
CA TYR A 70 -7.07 -3.92 -3.67
C TYR A 70 -7.37 -3.55 -2.23
N ARG A 71 -6.39 -2.97 -1.53
CA ARG A 71 -6.58 -2.45 -0.18
C ARG A 71 -7.56 -1.28 -0.11
N SER A 72 -7.70 -0.48 -1.19
CA SER A 72 -8.70 0.58 -1.27
C SER A 72 -10.13 0.08 -1.52
N ASN A 73 -10.38 -1.23 -1.47
CA ASN A 73 -11.68 -1.87 -1.71
C ASN A 73 -12.33 -1.45 -3.04
N PRO A 74 -11.73 -1.81 -4.19
CA PRO A 74 -12.15 -1.33 -5.50
C PRO A 74 -13.59 -1.74 -5.83
N ALA A 75 -14.07 -2.87 -5.29
CA ALA A 75 -15.44 -3.34 -5.47
C ALA A 75 -16.50 -2.35 -4.95
N GLN A 76 -16.19 -1.56 -3.92
CA GLN A 76 -17.09 -0.54 -3.37
C GLN A 76 -17.26 0.64 -4.33
N HIS A 77 -16.21 1.03 -5.05
CA HIS A 77 -16.28 2.07 -6.09
C HIS A 77 -17.15 1.65 -7.28
N LEU A 78 -17.38 0.35 -7.49
CA LEU A 78 -18.33 -0.14 -8.49
C LEU A 78 -19.77 -0.19 -7.97
N GLU A 79 -20.01 -0.15 -6.66
CA GLU A 79 -21.36 -0.11 -6.07
C GLU A 79 -21.94 1.31 -6.15
N SER A 80 -21.11 2.33 -5.92
CA SER A 80 -21.46 3.75 -6.06
C SER A 80 -20.43 4.44 -6.98
N PRO A 81 -20.57 4.29 -8.31
CA PRO A 81 -19.60 4.82 -9.25
C PRO A 81 -19.64 6.35 -9.29
N ALA A 82 -18.47 6.97 -9.12
CA ALA A 82 -18.26 8.40 -9.27
C ALA A 82 -17.10 8.67 -10.25
N PRO A 83 -17.12 9.80 -10.98
CA PRO A 83 -15.98 10.21 -11.79
C PRO A 83 -14.70 10.31 -10.96
N LEU A 84 -13.56 10.00 -11.59
CA LEU A 84 -12.27 10.16 -10.93
C LEU A 84 -11.96 11.66 -10.75
N PRO A 85 -11.46 12.08 -9.57
CA PRO A 85 -11.00 13.45 -9.38
C PRO A 85 -9.79 13.74 -10.27
N ALA A 86 -9.68 14.95 -10.81
CA ALA A 86 -8.52 15.36 -11.62
C ALA A 86 -7.20 15.33 -10.81
N HIS A 87 -7.28 15.65 -9.52
CA HIS A 87 -6.16 15.65 -8.58
C HIS A 87 -6.56 14.86 -7.33
N PRO A 88 -6.37 13.53 -7.32
CA PRO A 88 -6.67 12.74 -6.13
C PRO A 88 -5.81 13.17 -4.95
N ASN A 89 -6.42 13.28 -3.77
CA ASN A 89 -5.71 13.46 -2.51
C ASN A 89 -5.17 12.13 -1.97
N ASP A 90 -4.46 12.18 -0.84
CA ASP A 90 -3.80 11.02 -0.25
C ASP A 90 -4.75 9.87 0.12
N ASP A 91 -6.03 10.16 0.38
CA ASP A 91 -7.04 9.15 0.73
C ASP A 91 -7.70 8.52 -0.51
N GLN A 92 -7.48 9.08 -1.70
CA GLN A 92 -8.08 8.64 -2.96
C GLN A 92 -7.18 7.67 -3.72
N ILE A 93 -6.69 6.64 -3.03
CA ILE A 93 -5.78 5.61 -3.55
C ILE A 93 -6.33 4.92 -4.80
N PHE A 94 -7.63 4.59 -4.80
CA PHE A 94 -8.31 3.98 -5.96
C PHE A 94 -8.13 4.84 -7.22
N ALA A 95 -8.45 6.14 -7.12
CA ALA A 95 -8.35 7.07 -8.24
C ALA A 95 -6.90 7.28 -8.65
N THR A 96 -5.98 7.40 -7.69
CA THR A 96 -4.53 7.51 -7.95
C THR A 96 -4.03 6.34 -8.79
N CYS A 97 -4.37 5.10 -8.43
CA CYS A 97 -3.96 3.91 -9.18
C CYS A 97 -4.48 3.93 -10.63
N LEU A 98 -5.74 4.30 -10.84
CA LEU A 98 -6.33 4.31 -12.19
C LEU A 98 -5.76 5.43 -13.06
N ILE A 99 -5.63 6.65 -12.53
CA ILE A 99 -5.05 7.79 -13.25
C ILE A 99 -3.59 7.51 -13.63
N ASN A 100 -2.80 7.00 -12.69
CA ASN A 100 -1.40 6.70 -12.96
C ASN A 100 -1.25 5.54 -13.97
N TRP A 101 -2.15 4.56 -13.95
CA TRP A 101 -2.18 3.53 -14.99
C TRP A 101 -2.42 4.11 -16.39
N ASP A 102 -3.39 5.02 -16.52
CA ASP A 102 -3.76 5.65 -17.79
C ASP A 102 -2.65 6.56 -18.33
N THR A 103 -1.90 7.23 -17.45
CA THR A 103 -0.72 8.03 -17.85
C THR A 103 0.52 7.21 -18.16
N GLY A 104 0.43 5.88 -18.08
CA GLY A 104 1.53 4.98 -18.43
C GLY A 104 2.47 4.64 -17.27
N SER A 105 2.06 4.85 -16.03
CA SER A 105 2.77 4.34 -14.85
C SER A 105 2.62 2.81 -14.74
N TYR A 106 3.40 2.18 -13.85
CA TYR A 106 3.31 0.75 -13.52
C TYR A 106 3.59 -0.22 -14.68
N ARG A 107 4.31 0.24 -15.72
CA ARG A 107 4.71 -0.63 -16.84
C ARG A 107 5.73 -1.68 -16.42
N LYS A 108 6.53 -1.37 -15.40
CA LYS A 108 7.44 -2.32 -14.75
C LYS A 108 6.63 -3.28 -13.87
N HIS A 109 6.77 -4.57 -14.14
CA HIS A 109 6.15 -5.64 -13.36
C HIS A 109 7.20 -6.70 -13.10
N ARG A 110 8.10 -6.41 -12.16
CA ARG A 110 9.19 -7.29 -11.75
C ARG A 110 8.77 -8.20 -10.61
N LEU A 111 7.90 -7.72 -9.73
CA LEU A 111 7.51 -8.43 -8.52
C LEU A 111 6.22 -9.20 -8.74
N LYS A 112 6.15 -10.38 -8.15
CA LYS A 112 4.95 -11.21 -8.17
C LYS A 112 3.91 -10.64 -7.24
N VAL A 113 2.69 -10.48 -7.74
CA VAL A 113 1.51 -10.22 -6.90
C VAL A 113 1.13 -11.51 -6.18
N GLU A 114 1.13 -11.46 -4.85
CA GLU A 114 0.77 -12.58 -3.99
C GLU A 114 -0.66 -12.41 -3.44
N ASP A 115 -1.20 -13.46 -2.81
CA ASP A 115 -2.57 -13.42 -2.27
C ASP A 115 -2.73 -12.36 -1.17
N CYS A 116 -1.66 -11.98 -0.47
CA CYS A 116 -1.69 -10.88 0.49
C CYS A 116 -1.81 -9.49 -0.16
N ASP A 117 -1.45 -9.35 -1.44
CA ASP A 117 -1.55 -8.09 -2.17
C ASP A 117 -2.91 -7.93 -2.85
N ALA A 118 -3.42 -9.03 -3.41
CA ALA A 118 -4.71 -9.08 -4.07
C ALA A 118 -5.39 -10.42 -3.74
N PRO A 119 -6.15 -10.50 -2.63
CA PRO A 119 -6.79 -11.74 -2.24
C PRO A 119 -7.71 -12.25 -3.35
N ILE A 120 -7.64 -13.55 -3.68
CA ILE A 120 -8.39 -14.11 -4.81
C ILE A 120 -9.90 -13.85 -4.75
N ARG A 121 -10.46 -13.77 -3.54
CA ARG A 121 -11.86 -13.43 -3.31
C ARG A 121 -12.17 -11.99 -3.70
N GLN A 122 -11.28 -11.04 -3.42
CA GLN A 122 -11.45 -9.64 -3.80
C GLN A 122 -11.33 -9.46 -5.31
N ILE A 123 -10.35 -10.12 -5.94
CA ILE A 123 -10.20 -10.17 -7.41
C ILE A 123 -11.51 -10.67 -8.04
N SER A 124 -12.00 -11.83 -7.57
CA SER A 124 -13.22 -12.44 -8.09
C SER A 124 -14.44 -11.54 -7.93
N ARG A 125 -14.61 -10.91 -6.75
CA ARG A 125 -15.70 -9.97 -6.48
C ARG A 125 -15.64 -8.74 -7.40
N LEU A 126 -14.46 -8.17 -7.60
CA LEU A 126 -14.26 -7.04 -8.50
C LEU A 126 -14.60 -7.44 -9.94
N HIS A 127 -14.06 -8.57 -10.40
CA HIS A 127 -14.25 -9.06 -11.76
C HIS A 127 -15.73 -9.32 -12.08
N GLN A 128 -16.47 -9.97 -11.17
CA GLN A 128 -17.92 -10.16 -11.30
C GLN A 128 -18.66 -8.83 -11.43
N LYS A 129 -18.32 -7.83 -10.61
CA LYS A 129 -18.94 -6.50 -10.67
C LYS A 129 -18.62 -5.77 -11.96
N VAL A 130 -17.42 -5.93 -12.52
CA VAL A 130 -17.05 -5.34 -13.81
C VAL A 130 -17.86 -6.00 -14.94
N ILE A 131 -17.94 -7.33 -14.98
CA ILE A 131 -18.67 -8.08 -16.02
C ILE A 131 -20.18 -7.79 -16.00
N ALA A 132 -20.77 -7.64 -14.81
CA ALA A 132 -22.20 -7.39 -14.66
C ALA A 132 -22.65 -6.00 -15.15
N ARG A 133 -21.71 -5.12 -15.55
CA ARG A 133 -21.99 -3.75 -15.97
C ARG A 133 -22.00 -3.63 -17.50
N PRO A 134 -22.96 -2.90 -18.10
CA PRO A 134 -22.91 -2.58 -19.52
C PRO A 134 -21.65 -1.79 -19.88
N ARG A 135 -21.12 -2.00 -21.09
CA ARG A 135 -19.97 -1.22 -21.58
C ARG A 135 -20.32 0.28 -21.57
N GLY A 136 -19.39 1.09 -21.05
CA GLY A 136 -19.58 2.55 -20.94
C GLY A 136 -20.46 3.01 -19.78
N SER A 137 -20.98 2.11 -18.94
CA SER A 137 -21.82 2.51 -17.80
C SER A 137 -21.04 3.05 -16.61
N LEU A 138 -19.72 2.86 -16.58
CA LEU A 138 -18.84 3.34 -15.51
C LEU A 138 -18.12 4.60 -15.97
N PRO A 139 -17.94 5.61 -15.10
CA PRO A 139 -17.21 6.84 -15.41
C PRO A 139 -15.68 6.66 -15.38
N PHE A 140 -15.22 5.42 -15.29
CA PHE A 140 -13.81 5.02 -15.29
C PHE A 140 -13.69 3.59 -15.84
N GLN A 141 -12.48 3.20 -16.22
CA GLN A 141 -12.16 1.85 -16.64
C GLN A 141 -11.26 1.18 -15.61
N VAL A 142 -11.59 -0.06 -15.22
CA VAL A 142 -10.67 -0.91 -14.45
C VAL A 142 -9.79 -1.67 -15.46
N PRO A 143 -8.46 -1.50 -15.46
CA PRO A 143 -7.60 -2.17 -16.42
C PRO A 143 -7.59 -3.68 -16.20
N LEU A 144 -7.56 -4.44 -17.30
CA LEU A 144 -7.56 -5.91 -17.25
C LEU A 144 -6.41 -6.46 -16.38
N ARG A 145 -5.26 -5.78 -16.38
CA ARG A 145 -4.12 -6.18 -15.55
C ARG A 145 -4.40 -6.16 -14.05
N PHE A 146 -5.27 -5.25 -13.57
CA PHE A 146 -5.71 -5.28 -12.18
C PHE A 146 -6.73 -6.39 -11.91
N LEU A 147 -7.48 -6.84 -12.92
CA LEU A 147 -8.41 -7.98 -12.80
C LEU A 147 -7.69 -9.33 -12.85
N GLU A 148 -6.53 -9.37 -13.50
CA GLU A 148 -5.69 -10.57 -13.61
C GLU A 148 -4.22 -10.23 -13.31
N PRO A 149 -3.88 -9.88 -12.06
CA PRO A 149 -2.50 -9.58 -11.71
C PRO A 149 -1.66 -10.87 -11.79
N LYS A 150 -0.82 -10.98 -12.83
CA LYS A 150 0.01 -12.16 -13.12
C LYS A 150 1.41 -11.76 -13.57
N GLY A 151 2.41 -12.52 -13.16
CA GLY A 151 3.81 -12.36 -13.56
C GLY A 151 4.74 -12.08 -12.39
N GLY A 152 5.97 -11.69 -12.70
CA GLY A 152 7.00 -11.29 -11.74
C GLY A 152 7.67 -12.43 -10.97
N THR A 153 8.65 -12.06 -10.15
CA THR A 153 9.36 -12.94 -9.23
C THR A 153 8.92 -12.68 -7.79
N PRO A 154 8.91 -13.70 -6.91
CA PRO A 154 8.68 -13.48 -5.49
C PRO A 154 9.62 -12.40 -4.95
N LEU A 155 9.13 -11.66 -3.95
CA LEU A 155 9.91 -10.64 -3.24
C LEU A 155 11.12 -11.29 -2.58
N VAL A 156 12.31 -10.72 -2.79
CA VAL A 156 13.57 -11.15 -2.16
C VAL A 156 14.30 -9.93 -1.59
N LEU A 157 14.34 -9.84 -0.27
CA LEU A 157 15.09 -8.80 0.43
C LEU A 157 16.47 -9.31 0.88
N PRO A 158 17.57 -8.66 0.44
CA PRO A 158 18.88 -8.85 1.05
C PRO A 158 18.83 -8.57 2.55
N GLU A 159 19.62 -9.30 3.33
CA GLU A 159 19.65 -9.16 4.80
C GLU A 159 19.93 -7.73 5.26
N SER A 160 20.78 -7.00 4.53
CA SER A 160 21.16 -5.62 4.83
C SER A 160 20.01 -4.61 4.77
N ILE A 161 18.91 -4.95 4.08
CA ILE A 161 17.72 -4.10 3.96
C ILE A 161 16.44 -4.84 4.35
N ASN A 162 16.55 -5.97 5.02
CA ASN A 162 15.41 -6.71 5.51
C ASN A 162 15.03 -6.17 6.91
N PRO A 163 13.83 -5.60 7.13
CA PRO A 163 13.42 -5.05 8.43
C PRO A 163 13.34 -6.10 9.54
N GLU A 164 13.36 -7.39 9.21
CA GLU A 164 13.42 -8.46 10.19
C GLU A 164 14.83 -8.73 10.72
N ILE A 165 15.85 -8.25 10.01
CA ILE A 165 17.26 -8.52 10.28
C ILE A 165 18.03 -7.22 10.55
N ALA A 166 17.86 -6.20 9.70
CA ALA A 166 18.52 -4.91 9.77
C ALA A 166 17.95 -4.02 10.90
N PRO A 167 18.70 -3.76 11.99
CA PRO A 167 18.19 -3.03 13.15
C PRO A 167 17.78 -1.59 12.84
N ASP A 168 18.54 -0.88 12.01
CA ASP A 168 18.27 0.53 11.69
C ASP A 168 16.96 0.69 10.91
N LEU A 169 16.71 -0.20 9.95
CA LEU A 169 15.47 -0.20 9.17
C LEU A 169 14.28 -0.62 10.04
N TRP A 170 14.46 -1.61 10.91
CA TRP A 170 13.43 -2.00 11.86
C TRP A 170 13.04 -0.84 12.78
N ALA A 171 14.01 -0.13 13.33
CA ALA A 171 13.77 1.01 14.21
C ALA A 171 12.96 2.08 13.49
N LEU A 172 13.35 2.41 12.25
CA LEU A 172 12.61 3.37 11.44
C LEU A 172 11.17 2.90 11.13
N TYR A 173 10.98 1.62 10.83
CA TYR A 173 9.64 1.06 10.60
C TYR A 173 8.78 1.13 11.87
N ALA A 174 9.35 0.80 13.03
CA ALA A 174 8.66 0.87 14.31
C ALA A 174 8.27 2.31 14.66
N GLU A 175 9.19 3.27 14.48
CA GLU A 175 8.93 4.71 14.68
C GLU A 175 7.89 5.27 13.73
N ALA A 176 7.87 4.79 12.48
CA ALA A 176 6.84 5.12 11.51
C ALA A 176 5.49 4.43 11.79
N ALA A 177 5.38 3.58 12.81
CA ALA A 177 4.20 2.78 13.14
C ALA A 177 3.76 1.83 12.00
N LEU A 178 4.72 1.38 11.17
CA LEU A 178 4.52 0.27 10.25
C LEU A 178 4.39 -1.05 11.03
N ASP A 179 3.75 -2.03 10.43
CA ASP A 179 3.56 -3.33 11.05
C ASP A 179 4.88 -4.13 11.08
N VAL A 180 5.49 -4.17 12.27
CA VAL A 180 6.71 -4.92 12.55
C VAL A 180 6.57 -5.73 13.84
N PRO A 181 7.34 -6.82 13.99
CA PRO A 181 7.39 -7.55 15.26
C PRO A 181 7.78 -6.63 16.42
N GLN A 182 7.13 -6.80 17.58
CA GLN A 182 7.32 -5.96 18.78
C GLN A 182 8.76 -5.98 19.33
N THR A 183 9.44 -7.12 19.24
CA THR A 183 10.83 -7.26 19.69
C THR A 183 11.78 -6.90 18.56
N ALA A 184 12.80 -6.05 18.78
CA ALA A 184 13.79 -5.66 17.77
C ALA A 184 14.61 -6.86 17.20
N PRO A 185 15.25 -6.74 16.02
CA PRO A 185 16.14 -7.77 15.49
C PRO A 185 17.30 -8.07 16.46
N GLY A 186 17.70 -9.34 16.59
CA GLY A 186 18.80 -9.75 17.45
C GLY A 186 18.58 -11.09 18.17
N LEU A 187 19.44 -11.39 19.16
CA LEU A 187 19.40 -12.65 19.93
C LEU A 187 18.06 -12.85 20.64
N ALA A 188 17.51 -11.80 21.25
CA ALA A 188 16.22 -11.87 21.95
C ALA A 188 15.07 -12.30 21.04
N ARG A 189 15.01 -11.78 19.79
CA ARG A 189 14.01 -12.19 18.80
C ARG A 189 14.24 -13.63 18.32
N LYS A 190 15.50 -14.05 18.11
CA LYS A 190 15.82 -15.43 17.75
C LYS A 190 15.34 -16.41 18.83
N MET A 191 15.56 -16.09 20.11
CA MET A 191 15.06 -16.90 21.23
C MET A 191 13.54 -16.87 21.36
N ALA A 192 12.90 -15.71 21.22
CA ALA A 192 11.44 -15.60 21.26
C ALA A 192 10.77 -16.43 20.16
N ASN A 193 11.31 -16.38 18.93
CA ASN A 193 10.82 -17.19 17.80
C ASN A 193 11.05 -18.69 18.03
N PHE A 194 12.18 -19.07 18.62
CA PHE A 194 12.46 -20.45 19.02
C PHE A 194 11.44 -20.94 20.05
N MET A 195 11.25 -20.21 21.15
CA MET A 195 10.28 -20.57 22.21
C MET A 195 8.85 -20.67 21.68
N ARG A 196 8.43 -19.77 20.78
CA ARG A 196 7.11 -19.80 20.16
C ARG A 196 6.89 -21.04 19.29
N LYS A 197 7.92 -21.54 18.60
CA LYS A 197 7.86 -22.79 17.82
C LYS A 197 7.70 -24.02 18.72
N PHE A 198 8.33 -24.03 19.90
CA PHE A 198 8.19 -25.13 20.86
C PHE A 198 6.88 -25.11 21.66
N SER A 199 6.21 -23.96 21.75
CA SER A 199 4.92 -23.84 22.44
C SER A 199 3.70 -24.21 21.57
N LEU A 200 3.88 -24.39 20.26
CA LEU A 200 2.81 -24.67 19.29
C LEU A 200 2.89 -26.09 18.69
N GLY A 201 3.84 -26.91 19.14
CA GLY A 201 3.95 -28.35 18.82
C GLY A 201 3.68 -29.18 20.06
#